data_AF-A0AAJ5NBY6-F1
#
_entry.id   AF-A0AAJ5NBY6-F1
#
_cell.length_a   1.000
_cell.length_b   1.000
_cell.length_c   1.000
_cell.angle_alpha   90.00
_cell.angle_beta   90.00
_cell.angle_gamma   90.00
#
_symmetry.space_group_name_H-M   'P 1'
#
loop_
_entity.id
_entity.type
_entity.pdbx_description
1 polymer ?
#
loop_
_entity_poly.entity_id
_entity_poly.type
_entity_poly.pdbx_seq_one_letter_code
_entity_poly.pdbx_strand_id
1 'polypeptide(L)'
;MNGQALSLMLAGWGAVLSTTLAAIKVWELWRDRHRLDIGYSFCGDEHHGNTITIRNVSGRPLILCYWELQLRHGYWPWARYNTFKSPEPDEVSDHRIEPYSSYPLVFADEDHFDYEKVAPRGGPLYILLHFAGRRPTRLMAYPGF
;
A
#
# COMPACT_ATOMS: atom_id res chain seq x y z
N MET A 1 29.92 18.46 46.10
CA MET A 1 28.89 17.48 45.67
C MET A 1 27.98 17.97 44.53
N ASN A 2 28.00 19.26 44.15
CA ASN A 2 27.06 19.78 43.13
C ASN A 2 27.43 19.47 41.66
N GLY A 3 28.72 19.26 41.36
CA GLY A 3 29.17 19.03 39.98
C GLY A 3 28.76 17.68 39.38
N GLN A 4 28.66 16.63 40.20
CA GLN A 4 28.24 15.29 39.74
C GLN A 4 26.73 15.25 39.44
N ALA A 5 25.90 15.87 40.28
CA ALA A 5 24.46 15.98 40.05
C ALA A 5 24.15 16.76 38.77
N LEU A 6 24.86 17.87 38.54
CA LEU A 6 24.71 18.68 37.33
C LEU A 6 25.16 17.92 36.07
N SER A 7 26.26 17.15 36.16
CA SER A 7 26.72 16.29 35.07
C SER A 7 25.73 15.16 34.74
N LEU A 8 25.15 14.51 35.76
CA LEU A 8 24.11 13.50 35.58
C LEU A 8 22.83 14.08 34.97
N MET A 9 22.41 15.28 35.39
CA MET A 9 21.27 15.98 34.80
C MET A 9 21.50 16.30 33.33
N LEU A 10 22.67 16.86 32.99
CA LEU A 10 23.03 17.18 31.61
C LEU A 10 23.12 15.91 30.75
N ALA A 11 23.70 14.83 31.26
CA ALA A 11 23.79 13.56 30.57
C ALA A 11 22.40 12.94 30.32
N GLY A 12 21.51 12.98 31.31
CA GLY A 12 20.12 12.53 31.18
C GLY A 12 19.36 13.33 30.12
N TRP A 13 19.49 14.65 30.12
CA TRP A 13 18.89 15.50 29.09
C TRP A 13 19.44 15.22 27.69
N GLY A 14 20.76 15.06 27.56
CA GLY A 14 21.39 14.69 26.29
C GLY A 14 20.92 13.33 25.77
N ALA A 15 20.79 12.34 26.65
CA ALA A 15 20.30 11.01 26.31
C ALA A 15 18.83 11.04 25.83
N VAL A 16 17.95 11.77 26.53
CA VAL A 16 16.54 11.90 26.14
C VAL A 16 16.40 12.61 24.80
N LEU A 17 17.12 13.72 24.60
CA LEU A 17 17.03 14.51 23.37
C LEU A 17 17.57 13.72 22.17
N SER A 18 18.71 13.06 22.33
CA SER A 18 19.31 12.23 21.27
C SER A 18 18.43 11.03 20.91
N THR A 19 17.87 10.35 21.91
CA THR A 19 16.94 9.22 21.68
C THR A 19 15.67 9.68 20.96
N THR A 20 15.12 10.84 21.34
CA THR A 20 13.93 11.40 20.69
C THR A 20 14.20 11.75 19.24
N LEU A 21 15.32 12.43 18.94
CA LEU A 21 15.71 12.75 17.56
C LEU A 21 15.97 11.49 16.74
N ALA A 22 16.62 10.48 17.31
CA ALA A 22 16.84 9.20 16.66
C ALA A 22 15.51 8.50 16.33
N ALA A 23 14.56 8.48 17.27
CA ALA A 23 13.24 7.90 17.06
C ALA A 23 12.47 8.62 15.94
N ILE A 24 12.49 9.96 15.92
CA ILE A 24 11.88 10.75 14.84
C ILE A 24 12.50 10.40 13.49
N LYS A 25 13.83 10.28 13.40
CA LYS A 25 14.51 9.93 12.14
C LYS A 25 14.19 8.53 11.66
N VAL A 26 14.12 7.55 12.57
CA VAL A 26 13.68 6.20 12.25
C VAL A 26 12.23 6.18 11.78
N TRP A 27 11.36 6.96 12.42
CA TRP A 27 9.96 7.12 12.00
C TRP A 27 9.88 7.71 10.59
N GLU A 28 10.53 8.84 10.32
CA GLU A 28 10.54 9.50 9.01
C GLU A 28 10.99 8.53 7.91
N LEU A 29 12.10 7.82 8.15
CA LEU A 29 12.62 6.83 7.22
C LEU A 29 11.62 5.69 6.95
N TRP A 30 10.93 5.22 7.99
CA TRP A 30 9.92 4.18 7.85
C TRP A 30 8.69 4.69 7.08
N ARG A 31 8.18 5.87 7.44
CA ARG A 31 7.04 6.51 6.77
C ARG A 31 7.32 6.74 5.28
N ASP A 32 8.47 7.31 4.93
CA ASP A 32 8.81 7.63 3.54
C ASP A 32 9.04 6.39 2.68
N ARG A 33 9.44 5.27 3.28
CA ARG A 33 9.60 4.00 2.57
C ARG A 33 8.27 3.39 2.14
N HIS A 34 7.16 3.70 2.82
CA HIS A 34 5.86 3.02 2.67
C HIS A 34 4.73 3.89 2.08
N ARG A 35 5.05 5.02 1.42
CA ARG A 35 4.03 5.91 0.83
C ARG A 35 3.54 5.42 -0.54
N LEU A 36 2.62 4.47 -0.51
CA LEU A 36 1.79 4.10 -1.65
C LEU A 36 0.38 4.64 -1.42
N ASP A 37 -0.19 5.25 -2.45
CA ASP A 37 -1.59 5.69 -2.44
C ASP A 37 -2.35 4.92 -3.52
N ILE A 38 -3.57 4.50 -3.22
CA ILE A 38 -4.42 3.72 -4.13
C ILE A 38 -5.66 4.54 -4.43
N GLY A 39 -5.79 4.95 -5.69
CA GLY A 39 -7.00 5.55 -6.22
C GLY A 39 -7.88 4.51 -6.89
N TYR A 40 -9.18 4.76 -6.91
CA TYR A 40 -10.14 3.98 -7.68
C TYR A 40 -10.99 4.91 -8.53
N SER A 41 -11.37 4.41 -9.71
CA SER A 41 -12.38 5.00 -10.57
C SER A 41 -13.17 3.84 -11.15
N PHE A 42 -14.37 3.64 -10.65
CA PHE A 42 -15.27 2.60 -11.15
C PHE A 42 -16.29 3.26 -12.06
N CYS A 43 -16.34 2.81 -13.31
CA CYS A 43 -17.34 3.20 -14.28
C CYS A 43 -18.27 2.00 -14.48
N GLY A 44 -19.58 2.21 -14.47
CA GLY A 44 -20.55 1.14 -14.68
C GLY A 44 -20.67 0.68 -16.14
N ASP A 45 -19.88 1.27 -17.05
CA ASP A 45 -19.89 1.01 -18.48
C ASP A 45 -18.72 0.09 -18.85
N GLU A 46 -19.00 -1.03 -19.50
CA GLU A 46 -18.02 -2.09 -19.81
C GLU A 46 -16.86 -1.59 -20.69
N HIS A 47 -17.13 -0.59 -21.55
CA HIS A 47 -16.11 0.02 -22.42
C HIS A 47 -15.18 1.01 -21.71
N HIS A 48 -15.64 1.68 -20.66
CA HIS A 48 -14.79 2.55 -19.84
C HIS A 48 -14.09 1.77 -18.73
N GLY A 49 -14.73 0.68 -18.27
CA GLY A 49 -14.19 -0.26 -17.31
C GLY A 49 -13.94 0.31 -15.92
N ASN A 50 -13.23 -0.48 -15.11
CA ASN A 50 -12.79 -0.12 -13.78
C ASN A 50 -11.29 0.21 -13.81
N THR A 51 -10.88 1.28 -13.14
CA THR A 51 -9.46 1.65 -13.04
C THR A 51 -9.03 1.75 -11.60
N ILE A 52 -7.97 1.02 -11.24
CA ILE A 52 -7.27 1.15 -9.96
C ILE A 52 -5.93 1.82 -10.21
N THR A 53 -5.75 3.02 -9.67
CA THR A 53 -4.52 3.79 -9.87
C THR A 53 -3.58 3.57 -8.69
N ILE A 54 -2.40 3.00 -8.96
CA ILE A 54 -1.32 2.86 -7.97
C ILE A 54 -0.43 4.09 -8.06
N ARG A 55 -0.37 4.89 -6.99
CA ARG A 55 0.47 6.09 -6.93
C ARG A 55 1.69 5.84 -6.04
N ASN A 56 2.87 6.00 -6.62
CA ASN A 56 4.11 6.02 -5.88
C ASN A 56 4.35 7.42 -5.32
N VAL A 57 4.05 7.64 -4.03
CA VAL A 57 4.27 8.93 -3.36
C VAL A 57 5.65 8.99 -2.71
N SER A 58 6.48 7.96 -2.92
CA SER A 58 7.85 7.91 -2.42
C SER A 58 8.83 8.54 -3.43
N GLY A 59 9.95 9.06 -2.91
CA GLY A 59 11.03 9.60 -3.73
C GLY A 59 11.91 8.53 -4.40
N ARG A 60 11.49 7.27 -4.45
CA ARG A 60 12.27 6.15 -5.02
C ARG A 60 11.42 5.37 -6.03
N PRO A 61 12.00 4.92 -7.15
CA PRO A 61 11.28 4.08 -8.09
C PRO A 61 10.92 2.74 -7.44
N LEU A 62 9.78 2.18 -7.84
CA LEU A 62 9.30 0.88 -7.42
C LEU A 62 9.18 -0.02 -8.64
N ILE A 63 9.47 -1.31 -8.49
CA ILE A 63 9.25 -2.30 -9.55
C ILE A 63 8.11 -3.18 -9.07
N LEU A 64 6.94 -3.05 -9.72
CA LEU A 64 5.78 -3.89 -9.50
C LEU A 64 5.98 -5.18 -10.31
N CYS A 65 6.11 -6.30 -9.60
CA CYS A 65 6.31 -7.61 -10.22
C CYS A 65 4.98 -8.35 -10.41
N TYR A 66 4.04 -8.15 -9.49
CA TYR A 66 2.78 -8.88 -9.47
C TYR A 66 1.73 -8.15 -8.65
N TRP A 67 0.45 -8.35 -8.97
CA TRP A 67 -0.67 -7.80 -8.23
C TRP A 67 -1.81 -8.82 -8.13
N GLU A 68 -2.62 -8.72 -7.08
CA GLU A 68 -3.83 -9.54 -6.91
C GLU A 68 -4.96 -8.69 -6.37
N LEU A 69 -6.16 -8.85 -6.92
CA LEU A 69 -7.39 -8.32 -6.36
C LEU A 69 -8.04 -9.35 -5.44
N GLN A 70 -8.28 -8.92 -4.20
CA GLN A 70 -8.70 -9.76 -3.10
C GLN A 70 -9.97 -9.22 -2.45
N LEU A 71 -10.89 -10.12 -2.12
CA LEU A 71 -12.02 -9.82 -1.25
C LEU A 71 -11.73 -10.31 0.16
N ARG A 72 -12.10 -9.49 1.14
CA ARG A 72 -12.03 -9.87 2.55
C ARG A 72 -13.31 -10.56 2.97
N HIS A 73 -13.18 -11.74 3.57
CA HIS A 73 -14.25 -12.47 4.21
C HIS A 73 -13.99 -12.65 5.70
N GLY A 74 -15.04 -12.51 6.50
CA GLY A 74 -14.99 -12.70 7.95
C GLY A 74 -14.46 -11.50 8.74
N TYR A 75 -14.50 -11.64 10.06
CA TYR A 75 -14.14 -10.58 11.00
C TYR A 75 -12.71 -10.79 11.51
N TRP A 76 -12.07 -9.68 11.89
CA TRP A 76 -10.75 -9.73 12.51
C TRP A 76 -10.83 -10.50 13.84
N PRO A 77 -9.85 -11.36 14.21
CA PRO A 77 -8.55 -11.63 13.56
C PRO A 77 -8.54 -12.76 12.52
N TRP A 78 -9.63 -13.51 12.33
CA TRP A 78 -9.70 -14.65 11.41
C TRP A 78 -10.13 -14.29 9.98
N ALA A 79 -9.94 -13.04 9.59
CA ALA A 79 -10.30 -12.57 8.26
C ALA A 79 -9.50 -13.32 7.19
N ARG A 80 -10.20 -13.89 6.21
CA ARG A 80 -9.61 -14.55 5.04
C ARG A 80 -9.68 -13.61 3.86
N TYR A 81 -8.72 -13.75 2.96
CA TYR A 81 -8.66 -12.99 1.72
C TYR A 81 -8.75 -13.98 0.57
N ASN A 82 -9.68 -13.77 -0.34
CA ASN A 82 -9.83 -14.60 -1.52
C ASN A 82 -9.46 -13.79 -2.76
N THR A 83 -8.50 -14.29 -3.53
CA THR A 83 -8.09 -13.68 -4.80
C THR A 83 -9.10 -14.08 -5.87
N PHE A 84 -9.68 -13.10 -6.56
CA PHE A 84 -10.61 -13.36 -7.66
C PHE A 84 -10.07 -12.89 -9.01
N LYS A 85 -9.07 -11.99 -9.01
CA LYS A 85 -8.40 -11.53 -10.21
C LYS A 85 -6.92 -11.32 -9.96
N SER A 86 -6.11 -11.77 -10.91
CA SER A 86 -4.65 -11.67 -10.97
C SER A 86 -4.24 -11.48 -12.43
N PRO A 87 -3.05 -10.93 -12.71
CA PRO A 87 -2.56 -10.83 -14.07
C PRO A 87 -2.37 -12.23 -14.67
N GLU A 88 -2.52 -12.33 -15.99
CA GLU A 88 -2.27 -13.58 -16.69
C GLU A 88 -0.76 -13.92 -16.65
N PRO A 89 -0.37 -15.20 -16.75
CA PRO A 89 1.02 -15.63 -16.60
C PRO A 89 1.99 -14.98 -17.60
N ASP A 90 1.49 -14.60 -18.76
CA ASP A 90 2.17 -13.92 -19.85
C ASP A 90 2.19 -12.39 -19.71
N GLU A 91 1.29 -11.82 -18.90
CA GLU A 91 1.30 -10.40 -18.52
C GLU A 91 2.24 -10.08 -17.35
N VAL A 92 2.89 -11.09 -16.76
CA VAL A 92 3.86 -10.90 -15.67
C VAL A 92 5.12 -10.22 -16.21
N SER A 93 5.05 -8.90 -16.32
CA SER A 93 6.18 -8.03 -16.66
C SER A 93 6.51 -7.12 -15.48
N ASP A 94 7.79 -6.96 -15.20
CA ASP A 94 8.28 -6.02 -14.19
C ASP A 94 7.97 -4.59 -14.63
N HIS A 95 6.96 -3.97 -14.00
CA HIS A 95 6.58 -2.58 -14.28
C HIS A 95 7.30 -1.63 -13.33
N ARG A 96 8.16 -0.79 -13.88
CA ARG A 96 8.84 0.26 -13.13
C ARG A 96 7.93 1.49 -12.97
N ILE A 97 7.53 1.78 -11.74
CA ILE A 97 6.77 2.95 -11.33
C ILE A 97 7.75 4.00 -10.82
N GLU A 98 7.89 5.10 -11.56
CA GLU A 98 8.79 6.20 -11.21
C GLU A 98 8.38 6.91 -9.89
N PRO A 99 9.31 7.60 -9.21
CA PRO A 99 8.97 8.44 -8.05
C PRO A 99 7.87 9.45 -8.37
N TYR A 100 6.95 9.66 -7.43
CA TYR A 100 5.87 10.64 -7.55
C TYR A 100 4.98 10.45 -8.80
N SER A 101 4.94 9.23 -9.35
CA SER A 101 4.18 8.89 -10.54
C SER A 101 3.00 7.97 -10.21
N SER A 102 2.11 7.82 -11.19
CA SER A 102 0.93 6.96 -11.10
C SER A 102 0.99 5.88 -12.18
N TYR A 103 0.57 4.67 -11.82
CA TYR A 103 0.44 3.54 -12.70
C TYR A 103 -1.01 3.04 -12.66
N PRO A 104 -1.79 3.21 -13.75
CA PRO A 104 -3.18 2.76 -13.81
C PRO A 104 -3.24 1.26 -14.16
N LEU A 105 -3.97 0.50 -13.35
CA LEU A 105 -4.48 -0.82 -13.69
C LEU A 105 -5.88 -0.63 -14.26
N VAL A 106 -6.03 -0.86 -15.57
CA VAL A 106 -7.30 -0.70 -16.29
C VAL A 106 -7.92 -2.07 -16.48
N PHE A 107 -9.20 -2.18 -16.14
CA PHE A 107 -10.01 -3.39 -16.21
C PHE A 107 -11.21 -3.08 -17.11
N ALA A 108 -10.99 -3.14 -18.43
CA ALA A 108 -11.99 -2.83 -19.45
C ALA A 108 -12.16 -4.02 -20.41
N ASP A 109 -13.26 -4.03 -21.17
CA ASP A 109 -13.57 -5.06 -22.16
C ASP A 109 -13.51 -6.49 -21.58
N GLU A 110 -12.65 -7.37 -22.11
CA GLU A 110 -12.51 -8.77 -21.64
C GLU A 110 -11.98 -8.85 -20.20
N ASP A 111 -11.27 -7.80 -19.77
CA ASP A 111 -10.75 -7.65 -18.41
C ASP A 111 -11.70 -6.93 -17.46
N HIS A 112 -12.87 -6.50 -17.94
CA HIS A 112 -13.86 -5.88 -17.09
C HIS A 112 -14.35 -6.87 -16.03
N PHE A 113 -14.29 -6.45 -14.76
CA PHE A 113 -14.91 -7.18 -13.67
C PHE A 113 -16.09 -6.39 -13.12
N ASP A 114 -17.21 -7.08 -12.94
CA ASP A 114 -18.41 -6.51 -12.34
C ASP A 114 -18.28 -6.55 -10.81
N TYR A 115 -18.02 -5.39 -10.20
CA TYR A 115 -17.85 -5.28 -8.75
C TYR A 115 -19.09 -5.75 -7.98
N GLU A 116 -20.31 -5.53 -8.48
CA GLU A 116 -21.54 -5.94 -7.80
C GLU A 116 -21.67 -7.47 -7.78
N LYS A 117 -21.28 -8.14 -8.87
CA LYS A 117 -21.25 -9.61 -8.93
C LYS A 117 -20.15 -10.21 -8.05
N VAL A 118 -18.99 -9.57 -8.03
CA VAL A 118 -17.82 -10.05 -7.28
C VAL A 118 -17.98 -9.83 -5.78
N ALA A 119 -18.53 -8.68 -5.38
CA ALA A 119 -18.79 -8.31 -4.00
C ALA A 119 -20.30 -8.07 -3.74
N PRO A 120 -21.14 -9.13 -3.79
CA PRO A 120 -22.61 -9.00 -3.71
C PRO A 120 -23.12 -8.45 -2.36
N ARG A 121 -22.24 -8.35 -1.36
CA ARG A 121 -22.54 -7.75 -0.05
C ARG A 121 -21.90 -6.36 0.13
N GLY A 122 -21.41 -5.74 -0.95
CA GLY A 122 -20.71 -4.45 -0.89
C GLY A 122 -19.39 -4.51 -0.10
N GLY A 123 -18.72 -5.67 -0.09
CA GLY A 123 -17.53 -5.87 0.73
C GLY A 123 -16.32 -5.06 0.23
N PRO A 124 -15.40 -4.65 1.12
CA PRO A 124 -14.21 -3.91 0.73
C PRO A 124 -13.32 -4.73 -0.20
N LEU A 125 -12.86 -4.08 -1.26
CA LEU A 125 -11.89 -4.60 -2.21
C LEU A 125 -10.49 -4.27 -1.73
N TYR A 126 -9.62 -5.27 -1.73
CA TYR A 126 -8.20 -5.12 -1.43
C TYR A 126 -7.37 -5.43 -2.66
N ILE A 127 -6.25 -4.75 -2.77
CA ILE A 127 -5.19 -5.06 -3.73
C ILE A 127 -3.95 -5.50 -2.97
N LEU A 128 -3.41 -6.66 -3.31
CA LEU A 128 -2.12 -7.14 -2.83
C LEU A 128 -1.07 -6.85 -3.89
N LEU A 129 -0.07 -6.05 -3.52
CA LEU A 129 0.99 -5.62 -4.43
C LEU A 129 2.32 -6.27 -4.05
N HIS A 130 2.98 -6.85 -5.05
CA HIS A 130 4.30 -7.45 -4.91
C HIS A 130 5.32 -6.55 -5.62
N PHE A 131 6.20 -5.93 -4.83
CA PHE A 131 7.30 -5.13 -5.35
C PHE A 131 8.63 -5.85 -5.18
N ALA A 132 9.52 -5.69 -6.15
CA ALA A 132 10.86 -6.27 -6.09
C ALA A 132 11.59 -5.85 -4.79
N GLY A 133 12.11 -6.84 -4.06
CA GLY A 133 12.87 -6.61 -2.82
C GLY A 133 12.03 -6.08 -1.64
N ARG A 134 10.70 -6.15 -1.69
CA ARG A 134 9.80 -5.76 -0.59
C ARG A 134 8.84 -6.90 -0.23
N ARG A 135 8.31 -6.84 1.00
CA ARG A 135 7.21 -7.73 1.40
C ARG A 135 5.92 -7.34 0.67
N PRO A 136 5.06 -8.31 0.34
CA PRO A 136 3.75 -8.02 -0.24
C PRO A 136 2.97 -7.04 0.62
N THR A 137 2.42 -6.00 -0.01
CA THR A 137 1.69 -4.94 0.68
C THR A 137 0.22 -5.02 0.28
N ARG A 138 -0.66 -5.27 1.26
CA ARG A 138 -2.10 -5.27 1.04
C ARG A 138 -2.67 -3.89 1.34
N LEU A 139 -3.36 -3.30 0.38
CA LEU A 139 -3.98 -1.99 0.49
C LEU A 139 -5.47 -2.12 0.14
N MET A 140 -6.29 -1.26 0.74
CA MET A 140 -7.70 -1.19 0.37
C MET A 140 -7.80 -0.40 -0.94
N ALA A 141 -8.35 -1.03 -1.98
CA ALA A 141 -8.59 -0.37 -3.26
C ALA A 141 -9.95 0.33 -3.27
N TYR A 142 -10.95 -0.28 -2.65
CA TYR A 142 -12.29 0.28 -2.56
C TYR A 142 -12.96 -0.12 -1.23
N PRO A 143 -13.56 0.82 -0.49
CA PRO A 143 -14.15 0.54 0.83
C PRO A 143 -15.43 -0.30 0.78
N GLY A 144 -16.13 -0.36 -0.35
CA GLY A 144 -17.50 -0.88 -0.40
C GLY A 144 -18.54 0.21 -0.15
N PHE A 145 -19.81 -0.17 -0.27
CA PHE A 145 -20.99 0.66 0.02
C PHE A 145 -21.62 0.28 1.36
#